data_AF-A0A1G8E6J5-F1
#
_entry.id   AF-A0A1G8E6J5-F1
#
_cell.length_a   1.000
_cell.length_b   1.000
_cell.length_c   1.000
_cell.angle_alpha   90.00
_cell.angle_beta   90.00
_cell.angle_gamma   90.00
#
_symmetry.space_group_name_H-M   'P 1'
#
loop_
_entity.id
_entity.type
_entity.pdbx_description
1 polymer ?
#
loop_
_entity_poly.entity_id
_entity_poly.type
_entity_poly.pdbx_seq_one_letter_code
_entity_poly.pdbx_strand_id
1 'polypeptide(L)'
;MKQLPKEQRGAEALRLKIDSLLAAPYSWRGYEPQRQWLEKLLQRDHSSAGFTPAERDAVARIAYMRTPFEGWDGYSVPELIKGALQYSADYDYDEELLLREIASEQPIALVRDQMRTLIGLCRAGGMDLSPFDARPDKDDGEAA
;
A
#
# COMPACT_ATOMS: atom_id res chain seq x y z
N MET A 1 -26.61 -3.73 28.66
CA MET A 1 -25.88 -3.67 27.37
C MET A 1 -25.91 -5.05 26.73
N LYS A 2 -26.62 -5.24 25.61
CA LYS A 2 -26.66 -6.53 24.91
C LYS A 2 -25.33 -6.73 24.19
N GLN A 3 -24.56 -7.76 24.57
CA GLN A 3 -23.36 -8.13 23.83
C GLN A 3 -23.78 -8.70 22.47
N LEU A 4 -23.27 -8.13 21.39
CA LEU A 4 -23.45 -8.67 20.05
C LEU A 4 -22.82 -10.10 19.99
N PRO A 5 -23.45 -11.06 19.29
CA PRO A 5 -22.85 -12.34 18.94
C PRO A 5 -21.44 -12.17 18.35
N LYS A 6 -20.53 -13.13 18.58
CA LYS A 6 -19.11 -13.07 18.16
C LYS A 6 -18.94 -12.75 16.67
N GLU A 7 -19.83 -13.27 15.83
CA GLU A 7 -19.84 -13.03 14.38
C GLU A 7 -20.23 -11.59 14.02
N GLN A 8 -21.17 -11.00 14.75
CA GLN A 8 -21.57 -9.60 14.58
C GLN A 8 -20.45 -8.64 14.99
N ARG A 9 -19.70 -8.95 16.06
CA ARG A 9 -18.49 -8.19 16.45
C ARG A 9 -17.39 -8.25 15.39
N GLY A 10 -17.18 -9.43 14.78
CA GLY A 10 -16.20 -9.60 13.71
C GLY A 10 -16.55 -8.81 12.44
N ALA A 11 -17.84 -8.75 12.09
CA ALA A 11 -18.32 -7.96 10.96
C ALA A 11 -18.21 -6.45 11.21
N GLU A 12 -18.56 -5.98 12.40
CA GLU A 12 -18.42 -4.57 12.78
C GLU A 12 -16.95 -4.12 12.80
N ALA A 13 -16.05 -4.95 13.36
CA ALA A 13 -14.62 -4.68 13.33
C ALA A 13 -14.07 -4.58 11.90
N LEU A 14 -14.54 -5.44 10.98
CA LEU A 14 -14.12 -5.36 9.59
C LEU A 14 -14.66 -4.10 8.89
N ARG A 15 -15.91 -3.69 9.15
CA ARG A 15 -16.45 -2.42 8.63
C ARG A 15 -15.62 -1.23 9.09
N LEU A 16 -15.35 -1.13 10.40
CA LEU A 16 -14.51 -0.07 10.95
C LEU A 16 -13.12 -0.05 10.32
N LYS A 17 -12.54 -1.23 10.03
CA LYS A 17 -11.27 -1.33 9.32
C LYS A 17 -11.37 -0.79 7.89
N ILE A 18 -12.43 -1.14 7.16
CA ILE A 18 -12.64 -0.64 5.79
C ILE A 18 -12.86 0.88 5.79
N ASP A 19 -13.69 1.39 6.69
CA ASP A 19 -13.91 2.83 6.86
C ASP A 19 -12.59 3.57 7.14
N SER A 20 -11.77 3.02 8.04
CA SER A 20 -10.46 3.59 8.38
C SER A 20 -9.51 3.60 7.18
N LEU A 21 -9.53 2.55 6.33
CA LEU A 21 -8.74 2.50 5.10
C LEU A 21 -9.19 3.57 4.10
N LEU A 22 -10.51 3.74 3.92
CA LEU A 22 -11.07 4.72 2.99
C LEU A 22 -10.86 6.17 3.45
N ALA A 23 -10.89 6.41 4.77
CA ALA A 23 -10.65 7.72 5.35
C ALA A 23 -9.18 8.12 5.44
N ALA A 24 -8.25 7.18 5.20
CA ALA A 24 -6.82 7.47 5.29
C ALA A 24 -6.41 8.56 4.27
N PRO A 25 -5.58 9.54 4.66
CA PRO A 25 -5.26 10.71 3.84
C PRO A 25 -4.26 10.41 2.71
N TYR A 26 -3.91 9.15 2.49
CA TYR A 26 -2.92 8.74 1.50
C TYR A 26 -3.57 8.50 0.14
N SER A 27 -2.89 8.86 -0.94
CA SER A 27 -3.41 8.74 -2.31
C SER A 27 -3.92 7.33 -2.64
N TRP A 28 -4.97 7.26 -3.46
CA TRP A 28 -5.51 6.02 -4.04
C TRP A 28 -4.96 5.75 -5.45
N ARG A 29 -3.95 6.50 -5.90
CA ARG A 29 -3.30 6.29 -7.19
C ARG A 29 -2.81 4.84 -7.34
N GLY A 30 -3.17 4.22 -8.46
CA GLY A 30 -2.89 2.80 -8.73
C GLY A 30 -3.79 1.81 -7.97
N TYR A 31 -4.69 2.31 -7.11
CA TYR A 31 -5.54 1.54 -6.20
C TYR A 31 -7.04 1.91 -6.28
N GLU A 32 -7.44 2.73 -7.24
CA GLU A 32 -8.84 3.18 -7.39
C GLU A 32 -9.85 2.02 -7.54
N PRO A 33 -9.56 0.93 -8.29
CA PRO A 33 -10.45 -0.24 -8.32
C PRO A 33 -10.67 -0.87 -6.94
N GLN A 34 -9.63 -0.92 -6.10
CA GLN A 34 -9.69 -1.45 -4.75
C GLN A 34 -10.50 -0.52 -3.84
N ARG A 35 -10.34 0.80 -3.99
CA ARG A 35 -11.17 1.80 -3.28
C ARG A 35 -12.65 1.58 -3.57
N GLN A 36 -13.01 1.54 -4.85
CA GLN A 36 -14.39 1.34 -5.29
C GLN A 36 -14.94 0.00 -4.84
N TRP A 37 -14.10 -1.05 -4.83
CA TRP A 37 -14.49 -2.35 -4.30
C TRP A 37 -14.80 -2.30 -2.80
N LEU A 38 -13.99 -1.60 -2.00
CA LEU A 38 -14.22 -1.39 -0.57
C LEU A 38 -15.52 -0.59 -0.31
N GLU A 39 -15.75 0.47 -1.06
CA GLU A 39 -16.97 1.29 -0.97
C GLU A 39 -18.22 0.45 -1.29
N LYS A 40 -18.20 -0.33 -2.37
CA LYS A 40 -19.27 -1.28 -2.70
C LYS A 40 -19.45 -2.35 -1.63
N LEU A 41 -18.35 -2.82 -1.07
CA LEU A 41 -18.36 -3.81 -0.01
C LEU A 41 -19.04 -3.24 1.26
N LEU A 42 -18.87 -1.97 1.60
CA LEU A 42 -19.60 -1.33 2.71
C LEU A 42 -21.10 -1.14 2.44
N GLN A 43 -21.47 -0.88 1.18
CA GLN A 43 -22.87 -0.66 0.78
C GLN A 43 -23.71 -1.94 0.74
N ARG A 44 -23.06 -3.11 0.67
CA ARG A 44 -23.78 -4.40 0.62
C ARG A 44 -24.49 -4.66 1.94
N ASP A 45 -25.72 -5.17 1.86
CA ASP A 45 -26.40 -5.69 3.04
C ASP A 45 -25.72 -6.98 3.51
N HIS A 46 -25.04 -6.92 4.65
CA HIS A 46 -24.41 -8.08 5.29
C HIS A 46 -25.19 -8.59 6.50
N SER A 47 -26.43 -8.14 6.71
CA SER A 47 -27.24 -8.52 7.87
C SER A 47 -27.58 -10.01 7.91
N SER A 48 -27.57 -10.71 6.76
CA SER A 48 -27.94 -12.12 6.64
C SER A 48 -26.75 -13.09 6.51
N ALA A 49 -25.68 -12.70 5.83
CA ALA A 49 -24.55 -13.60 5.51
C ALA A 49 -23.17 -13.14 6.03
N GLY A 50 -23.06 -11.89 6.52
CA GLY A 50 -21.77 -11.33 6.93
C GLY A 50 -20.76 -11.20 5.78
N PHE A 51 -19.50 -10.99 6.14
CA PHE A 51 -18.38 -11.01 5.18
C PHE A 51 -17.90 -12.44 4.95
N THR A 52 -17.53 -12.76 3.71
CA THR A 52 -16.91 -14.05 3.38
C THR A 52 -15.45 -14.10 3.85
N PRO A 53 -14.85 -15.29 4.02
CA PRO A 53 -13.41 -15.42 4.27
C PRO A 53 -12.55 -14.73 3.20
N ALA A 54 -12.92 -14.87 1.92
CA ALA A 54 -12.20 -14.25 0.81
C ALA A 54 -12.23 -12.71 0.87
N GLU A 55 -13.36 -12.13 1.29
CA GLU A 55 -13.48 -10.69 1.51
C GLU A 55 -12.59 -10.23 2.67
N ARG A 56 -12.60 -10.97 3.79
CA ARG A 56 -11.71 -10.69 4.93
C ARG A 56 -10.24 -10.71 4.51
N ASP A 57 -9.83 -11.72 3.76
CA ASP A 57 -8.45 -11.86 3.27
C ASP A 57 -8.09 -10.76 2.27
N ALA A 58 -9.01 -10.39 1.38
CA ALA A 58 -8.81 -9.28 0.45
C ALA A 58 -8.64 -7.95 1.20
N VAL A 59 -9.48 -7.65 2.18
CA VAL A 59 -9.34 -6.45 3.04
C VAL A 59 -8.01 -6.47 3.80
N ALA A 60 -7.58 -7.63 4.31
CA ALA A 60 -6.30 -7.77 4.99
C ALA A 60 -5.12 -7.48 4.06
N ARG A 61 -5.14 -8.01 2.83
CA ARG A 61 -4.12 -7.72 1.80
C ARG A 61 -4.12 -6.24 1.43
N ILE A 62 -5.27 -5.63 1.18
CA ILE A 62 -5.34 -4.20 0.86
C ILE A 62 -4.77 -3.37 2.01
N ALA A 63 -5.12 -3.69 3.26
CA ALA A 63 -4.57 -3.01 4.44
C ALA A 63 -3.05 -3.13 4.52
N TYR A 64 -2.50 -4.32 4.27
CA TYR A 64 -1.05 -4.53 4.24
C TYR A 64 -0.36 -3.68 3.17
N MET A 65 -0.88 -3.69 1.95
CA MET A 65 -0.34 -2.89 0.83
C MET A 65 -0.47 -1.38 1.06
N ARG A 66 -1.48 -0.97 1.84
CA ARG A 66 -1.74 0.43 2.21
C ARG A 66 -1.04 0.89 3.49
N THR A 67 -0.15 0.08 4.05
CA THR A 67 0.66 0.48 5.22
C THR A 67 1.53 1.70 4.83
N PRO A 68 1.42 2.84 5.54
CA PRO A 68 2.19 4.04 5.21
C PRO A 68 3.62 3.96 5.75
N PHE A 69 4.55 4.59 5.02
CA PHE A 69 5.96 4.73 5.36
C PHE A 69 6.38 6.18 5.14
N GLU A 70 7.01 6.79 6.14
CA GLU A 70 7.50 8.18 6.10
C GLU A 70 8.92 8.29 5.54
N GLY A 71 9.62 7.15 5.42
CA GLY A 71 11.01 7.08 4.99
C GLY A 71 11.51 5.65 4.93
N TRP A 72 12.72 5.49 4.39
CA TRP A 72 13.42 4.22 4.31
C TRP A 72 14.94 4.45 4.32
N ASP A 73 15.65 3.55 5.00
CA ASP A 73 17.11 3.53 5.07
C ASP A 73 17.75 4.88 5.45
N GLY A 74 17.13 5.57 6.42
CA GLY A 74 17.59 6.88 6.91
C GLY A 74 17.14 8.08 6.07
N TYR A 75 16.48 7.87 4.93
CA TYR A 75 15.94 8.94 4.08
C TYR A 75 14.44 9.10 4.28
N SER A 76 13.96 10.34 4.35
CA SER A 76 12.54 10.67 4.31
C SER A 76 11.97 10.49 2.89
N VAL A 77 10.65 10.33 2.77
CA VAL A 77 9.97 10.29 1.45
C VAL A 77 10.34 11.50 0.56
N PRO A 78 10.33 12.76 1.04
CA PRO A 78 10.77 13.90 0.24
C PRO A 78 12.22 13.79 -0.25
N GLU A 79 13.14 13.27 0.56
CA GLU A 79 14.54 13.07 0.17
C GLU A 79 14.68 11.97 -0.89
N LEU A 80 13.93 10.88 -0.74
CA LEU A 80 13.88 9.80 -1.72
C LEU A 80 13.32 10.28 -3.07
N ILE A 81 12.23 11.04 -3.06
CA ILE A 81 11.66 11.66 -4.27
C ILE A 81 12.69 12.57 -4.95
N LYS A 82 13.35 13.43 -4.17
CA LYS A 82 14.39 14.32 -4.70
C LYS A 82 15.55 13.52 -5.31
N GLY A 83 16.00 12.46 -4.65
CA GLY A 83 17.05 11.58 -5.16
C GLY A 83 16.63 10.87 -6.46
N ALA A 84 15.43 10.30 -6.50
CA ALA A 84 14.91 9.67 -7.72
C ALA A 84 14.78 10.67 -8.88
N LEU A 85 14.34 11.90 -8.63
CA LEU A 85 14.16 12.93 -9.67
C LEU A 85 15.48 13.35 -10.33
N GLN A 86 16.62 13.22 -9.64
CA GLN A 86 17.93 13.55 -10.23
C GLN A 86 18.28 12.64 -11.41
N TYR A 87 17.73 11.43 -11.44
CA TYR A 87 17.99 10.42 -12.47
C TYR A 87 16.77 10.20 -13.38
N SER A 88 15.79 11.11 -13.37
CA SER A 88 14.53 10.90 -14.10
C SER A 88 14.69 10.77 -15.61
N ALA A 89 15.80 11.27 -16.16
CA ALA A 89 16.12 11.16 -17.58
C ALA A 89 16.55 9.75 -18.02
N ASP A 90 16.95 8.90 -17.06
CA ASP A 90 17.36 7.52 -17.30
C ASP A 90 16.19 6.53 -17.13
N TYR A 91 15.04 7.00 -16.66
CA TYR A 91 13.82 6.19 -16.51
C TYR A 91 13.03 6.09 -17.81
N ASP A 92 12.19 5.07 -17.92
CA ASP A 92 11.21 5.04 -18.99
C ASP A 92 10.11 6.11 -18.80
N TYR A 93 9.31 6.32 -19.84
CA TYR A 93 8.27 7.36 -19.83
C TYR A 93 7.23 7.15 -18.71
N ASP A 94 6.88 5.90 -18.42
CA ASP A 94 5.85 5.58 -17.43
C ASP A 94 6.38 5.75 -16.00
N GLU A 95 7.63 5.37 -15.77
CA GLU A 95 8.36 5.59 -14.52
C GLU A 95 8.58 7.09 -14.24
N GLU A 96 9.00 7.86 -15.24
CA GLU A 96 9.15 9.31 -15.13
C GLU A 96 7.80 9.98 -14.82
N LEU A 97 6.74 9.60 -15.54
CA LEU A 97 5.40 10.14 -15.33
C LEU A 97 4.93 9.85 -13.91
N LEU A 98 5.05 8.60 -13.45
CA LEU A 98 4.68 8.19 -12.10
C LEU A 98 5.44 9.01 -11.04
N LEU A 99 6.75 9.16 -11.19
CA LEU A 99 7.57 9.90 -10.24
C LEU A 99 7.18 11.38 -10.19
N ARG A 100 6.92 12.02 -11.34
CA ARG A 100 6.46 13.41 -11.42
C ARG A 100 5.11 13.59 -10.74
N GLU A 101 4.19 12.65 -10.94
CA GLU A 101 2.92 12.67 -10.25
C GLU A 101 3.10 12.50 -8.73
N ILE A 102 4.01 11.63 -8.27
CA ILE A 102 4.28 11.45 -6.83
C ILE A 102 4.84 12.76 -6.27
N ALA A 103 5.80 13.37 -6.97
CA ALA A 103 6.42 14.62 -6.55
C ALA A 103 5.44 15.78 -6.46
N SER A 104 4.45 15.87 -7.35
CA SER A 104 3.48 16.97 -7.36
C SER A 104 2.55 16.97 -6.14
N GLU A 105 2.28 15.80 -5.56
CA GLU A 105 1.49 15.65 -4.33
C GLU A 105 2.28 16.03 -3.05
N GLN A 106 3.61 16.18 -3.14
CA GLN A 106 4.52 16.44 -2.01
C GLN A 106 4.23 15.57 -0.77
N PRO A 107 4.17 14.23 -0.91
CA PRO A 107 3.79 13.37 0.18
C PRO A 107 4.87 13.34 1.28
N ILE A 108 4.42 13.35 2.53
CA ILE A 108 5.27 13.04 3.70
C ILE A 108 5.33 11.54 4.00
N ALA A 109 4.42 10.75 3.41
CA ALA A 109 4.37 9.30 3.56
C ALA A 109 3.81 8.66 2.29
N LEU A 110 4.31 7.47 1.95
CA LEU A 110 3.83 6.65 0.85
C LEU A 110 3.32 5.32 1.36
N VAL A 111 2.30 4.77 0.71
CA VAL A 111 1.90 3.39 1.01
C VAL A 111 2.95 2.40 0.52
N ARG A 112 3.00 1.21 1.14
CA ARG A 112 4.00 0.16 0.88
C ARG A 112 4.38 0.03 -0.59
N ASP A 113 3.39 -0.09 -1.46
CA ASP A 113 3.66 -0.34 -2.87
C ASP A 113 4.28 0.84 -3.61
N GLN A 114 3.82 2.05 -3.29
CA GLN A 114 4.41 3.29 -3.84
C GLN A 114 5.83 3.47 -3.31
N MET A 115 6.04 3.18 -2.03
CA MET A 115 7.36 3.24 -1.40
C MET A 115 8.33 2.24 -2.02
N ARG A 116 7.87 1.00 -2.28
CA ARG A 116 8.62 -0.04 -2.98
C ARG A 116 9.07 0.42 -4.37
N THR A 117 8.16 1.00 -5.14
CA THR A 117 8.47 1.53 -6.47
C THR A 117 9.47 2.68 -6.39
N LEU A 118 9.26 3.63 -5.48
CA LEU A 118 10.17 4.77 -5.30
C LEU A 118 11.60 4.30 -4.96
N ILE A 119 11.75 3.34 -4.05
CA ILE A 119 13.06 2.80 -3.69
C ILE A 119 13.68 2.03 -4.86
N GLY A 120 12.88 1.33 -5.65
CA GLY A 120 13.33 0.71 -6.91
C GLY A 120 13.97 1.74 -7.84
N LEU A 121 13.30 2.87 -8.06
CA LEU A 121 13.79 3.97 -8.89
C LEU A 121 15.06 4.61 -8.30
N CYS A 122 15.07 4.93 -6.99
CA CYS A 122 16.25 5.47 -6.32
C CYS A 122 17.48 4.56 -6.49
N ARG A 123 17.31 3.24 -6.35
CA ARG A 123 18.39 2.27 -6.53
C ARG A 123 18.84 2.15 -7.97
N ALA A 124 17.90 2.18 -8.94
CA ALA A 124 18.23 2.21 -10.36
C ALA A 124 19.02 3.47 -10.73
N GLY A 125 18.70 4.62 -10.11
CA GLY A 125 19.46 5.86 -10.19
C GLY A 125 20.80 5.85 -9.44
N GLY A 126 21.18 4.75 -8.78
CA GLY A 126 22.49 4.61 -8.13
C GLY A 126 22.55 5.12 -6.68
N MET A 127 21.41 5.37 -6.03
CA MET A 127 21.39 5.57 -4.57
C MET A 127 21.69 4.24 -3.85
N ASP A 128 22.61 4.30 -2.88
CA ASP A 128 22.92 3.17 -2.01
C ASP A 128 21.82 2.99 -0.95
N LEU A 129 20.79 2.24 -1.31
CA LEU A 129 19.64 1.93 -0.46
C LEU A 129 19.44 0.42 -0.34
N SER A 130 19.10 0.00 0.87
CA SER A 130 18.61 -1.34 1.18
C SER A 130 17.31 -1.65 0.43
N PRO A 131 17.07 -2.89 -0.05
CA PRO A 131 15.80 -3.26 -0.67
C PRO A 131 14.60 -3.08 0.28
N PHE A 132 13.53 -2.41 -0.18
CA PHE A 132 12.32 -2.11 0.62
C PHE A 132 11.55 -3.34 1.11
N ASP A 133 11.66 -4.41 0.34
CA ASP A 133 11.15 -5.72 0.66
C ASP A 133 12.21 -6.67 0.14
N ALA A 134 13.26 -6.90 0.93
CA ALA A 134 14.02 -8.13 0.76
C ALA A 134 12.96 -9.24 0.83
N ARG A 135 12.65 -9.87 -0.31
CA ARG A 135 12.07 -11.20 -0.25
C ARG A 135 12.93 -11.94 0.77
N PRO A 136 12.37 -12.65 1.76
CA PRO A 136 13.20 -13.66 2.41
C PRO A 136 13.82 -14.43 1.26
N ASP A 137 15.16 -14.47 1.21
CA ASP A 137 15.87 -15.24 0.21
C ASP A 137 15.09 -16.54 0.09
N LYS A 138 14.59 -16.81 -1.12
CA LYS A 138 14.29 -18.19 -1.41
C LYS A 138 15.63 -18.82 -1.24
N ASP A 139 15.83 -19.53 -0.12
CA ASP A 139 16.92 -20.45 0.06
C ASP A 139 17.02 -21.19 -1.27
N ASP A 140 18.02 -20.82 -2.06
CA ASP A 140 18.58 -21.64 -3.11
C ASP A 140 19.27 -22.79 -2.35
N GLY A 141 18.47 -23.63 -1.72
CA GLY A 141 18.83 -24.92 -1.17
C GLY A 141 18.76 -25.91 -2.32
N GLU A 142 19.72 -25.77 -3.23
CA GLU A 142 20.07 -26.75 -4.24
C GLU A 142 20.41 -28.10 -3.59
N ALA A 143 19.82 -29.16 -4.15
CA ALA A 143 20.29 -30.55 -4.23
C ALA A 143 21.01 -31.20 -3.02
N ALA A 144 20.36 -32.22 -2.46
CA ALA A 144 20.94 -33.57 -2.35
C ALA A 144 19.81 -34.62 -2.26
#